data_AF-A0A6C2DW58-F1
#
_entry.id   AF-A0A6C2DW58-F1
#
_cell.length_a   1.000
_cell.length_b   1.000
_cell.length_c   1.000
_cell.angle_alpha   90.00
_cell.angle_beta   90.00
_cell.angle_gamma   90.00
#
_symmetry.space_group_name_H-M   'P 1'
#
loop_
_entity.id
_entity.type
_entity.pdbx_description
1 polymer ?
#
loop_
_entity_poly.entity_id
_entity_poly.type
_entity_poly.pdbx_seq_one_letter_code
_entity_poly.pdbx_strand_id
1 'polypeptide(L)'
;MSVNRHQPNLLVLPEDKANRQIANGFLLELSLNSRAIQVLQFAGGWGDVVQEFLHDYVPIMRKYPQTMIALLIDFDDHKLNFSGYEDRLNYIKGQIPDDLKEKVFILGSRTSPEKLKTAMNSKSFEAIGESLAKDCAKNTNETWGHDLLKHNGKEIRRMISSVKPFLFY
;
A
#
# COMPACT_ATOMS: atom_id res chain seq x y z
N MET A 1 -10.94 -10.88 10.66
CA MET A 1 -10.23 -11.29 11.90
C MET A 1 -9.27 -10.16 12.26
N SER A 2 -9.10 -9.85 13.55
CA SER A 2 -8.14 -8.83 13.98
C SER A 2 -6.73 -9.42 13.98
N VAL A 3 -5.75 -8.66 13.51
CA VAL A 3 -4.35 -9.12 13.47
C VAL A 3 -3.72 -9.10 14.86
N ASN A 4 -2.86 -10.08 15.16
CA ASN A 4 -2.09 -10.09 16.39
C ASN A 4 -1.01 -9.01 16.37
N ARG A 5 -1.26 -7.91 17.08
CA ARG A 5 -0.39 -6.73 17.11
C ARG A 5 0.99 -6.95 17.76
N HIS A 6 1.19 -8.08 18.45
CA HIS A 6 2.47 -8.43 19.07
C HIS A 6 3.39 -9.23 18.12
N GLN A 7 2.88 -9.70 16.99
CA GLN A 7 3.66 -10.37 15.96
C GLN A 7 3.88 -9.42 14.76
N PRO A 8 4.87 -9.70 13.90
CA PRO A 8 5.03 -8.98 12.63
C PRO A 8 3.69 -8.91 11.88
N ASN A 9 3.24 -7.69 11.59
CA ASN A 9 1.98 -7.46 10.91
C ASN A 9 2.04 -6.26 9.97
N LEU A 10 1.22 -6.31 8.92
CA LEU A 10 1.07 -5.26 7.94
C LEU A 10 -0.35 -4.68 8.00
N LEU A 11 -0.47 -3.41 8.33
CA LEU A 11 -1.69 -2.65 8.14
C LEU A 11 -1.69 -2.02 6.75
N VAL A 12 -2.84 -1.96 6.10
CA VAL A 12 -3.00 -1.31 4.80
C VAL A 12 -4.06 -0.22 4.95
N LEU A 13 -3.67 1.04 4.79
CA LEU A 13 -4.55 2.20 4.88
C LEU A 13 -4.83 2.74 3.47
N PRO A 14 -6.02 2.45 2.90
CA PRO A 14 -6.39 2.93 1.58
C PRO A 14 -6.93 4.36 1.59
N GLU A 15 -6.64 5.12 0.53
CA GLU A 15 -7.22 6.43 0.29
C GLU A 15 -8.73 6.36 0.07
N ASP A 16 -9.18 5.45 -0.79
CA ASP A 16 -10.58 5.41 -1.23
C ASP A 16 -11.12 3.97 -1.35
N LYS A 17 -12.34 3.86 -1.86
CA LYS A 17 -12.99 2.57 -2.07
C LYS A 17 -12.27 1.71 -3.10
N ALA A 18 -11.77 2.29 -4.20
CA ALA A 18 -11.12 1.51 -5.25
C ALA A 18 -9.78 0.93 -4.77
N ASN A 19 -8.97 1.74 -4.09
CA ASN A 19 -7.72 1.29 -3.44
C ASN A 19 -8.00 0.20 -2.41
N ARG A 20 -9.07 0.33 -1.62
CA ARG A 20 -9.48 -0.72 -0.68
C ARG A 20 -9.85 -2.03 -1.40
N GLN A 21 -10.53 -1.96 -2.55
CA GLN A 21 -10.86 -3.16 -3.32
C GLN A 21 -9.62 -3.84 -3.91
N ILE A 22 -8.62 -3.07 -4.37
CA ILE A 22 -7.32 -3.63 -4.78
C ILE A 22 -6.66 -4.32 -3.58
N ALA A 23 -6.62 -3.67 -2.42
CA ALA A 23 -6.05 -4.25 -1.20
C ALA A 23 -6.77 -5.54 -0.76
N ASN A 24 -8.10 -5.60 -0.87
CA ASN A 24 -8.86 -6.81 -0.60
C ASN A 24 -8.55 -7.92 -1.60
N GLY A 25 -8.40 -7.58 -2.88
CA GLY A 25 -7.95 -8.52 -3.91
C GLY A 25 -6.59 -9.14 -3.63
N PHE A 26 -5.69 -8.35 -3.06
CA PHE A 26 -4.36 -8.82 -2.64
C PHE A 26 -4.45 -9.95 -1.61
N LEU A 27 -5.48 -9.96 -0.77
CA LEU A 27 -5.71 -11.02 0.23
C LEU A 27 -6.20 -12.34 -0.36
N LEU A 28 -6.57 -12.38 -1.65
CA LEU A 28 -7.06 -13.59 -2.31
C LEU A 28 -5.94 -14.58 -2.67
N GLU A 29 -4.68 -14.15 -2.63
CA GLU A 29 -3.54 -15.01 -2.92
C GLU A 29 -3.39 -16.10 -1.84
N LEU A 30 -3.40 -17.36 -2.26
CA LEU A 30 -3.43 -18.52 -1.35
C LEU A 30 -2.16 -18.64 -0.50
N SER A 31 -1.03 -18.18 -1.03
CA SER A 31 0.27 -18.23 -0.35
C SER A 31 0.39 -17.15 0.75
N LEU A 32 -0.62 -16.27 0.89
CA LEU A 32 -0.59 -15.14 1.79
C LEU A 32 -1.12 -15.49 3.19
N ASN A 33 -0.37 -15.08 4.22
CA ASN A 33 -0.78 -15.16 5.60
C ASN A 33 -1.84 -14.09 5.93
N SER A 34 -3.11 -14.41 5.70
CA SER A 34 -4.23 -13.50 5.97
C SER A 34 -4.36 -13.04 7.43
N ARG A 35 -3.66 -13.69 8.38
CA ARG A 35 -3.63 -13.28 9.79
C ARG A 35 -2.56 -12.23 10.10
N ALA A 36 -1.60 -12.02 9.20
CA ALA A 36 -0.53 -11.03 9.35
C ALA A 36 -0.81 -9.72 8.61
N ILE A 37 -1.93 -9.61 7.89
CA ILE A 37 -2.31 -8.41 7.14
C ILE A 37 -3.73 -7.97 7.48
N GLN A 38 -3.92 -6.65 7.58
CA GLN A 38 -5.24 -6.05 7.80
C GLN A 38 -5.46 -4.88 6.86
N VAL A 39 -6.52 -4.96 6.06
CA VAL A 39 -7.01 -3.81 5.27
C VAL A 39 -7.94 -2.98 6.14
N LEU A 40 -7.60 -1.70 6.31
CA LEU A 40 -8.33 -0.75 7.14
C LEU A 40 -9.52 -0.14 6.36
N GLN A 41 -10.30 0.72 7.03
CA GLN A 41 -11.28 1.56 6.32
C GLN A 41 -10.53 2.59 5.47
N PHE A 42 -11.18 3.09 4.42
CA PHE A 42 -10.57 4.12 3.58
C PHE A 42 -10.74 5.51 4.21
N ALA A 43 -9.74 6.37 4.04
CA ALA A 43 -9.70 7.68 4.70
C ALA A 43 -10.49 8.78 3.97
N GLY A 44 -10.76 8.62 2.67
CA GLY A 44 -11.53 9.58 1.84
C GLY A 44 -10.68 10.54 0.99
N GLY A 45 -9.36 10.55 1.19
CA GLY A 45 -8.41 11.34 0.41
C GLY A 45 -6.98 11.17 0.93
N TRP A 46 -5.96 11.42 0.11
CA TRP A 46 -4.55 11.25 0.52
C TRP A 46 -4.17 12.14 1.72
N GLY A 47 -4.77 13.32 1.85
CA GLY A 47 -4.57 14.20 3.00
C GLY A 47 -5.09 13.58 4.30
N ASP A 48 -6.27 12.97 4.23
CA ASP A 48 -6.89 12.26 5.35
C ASP A 48 -6.11 10.98 5.69
N VAL A 49 -5.58 10.26 4.69
CA VAL A 49 -4.66 9.12 4.92
C VAL A 49 -3.47 9.54 5.77
N VAL A 50 -2.86 10.68 5.47
CA VAL A 50 -1.70 11.19 6.22
C VAL A 50 -2.11 11.61 7.64
N GLN A 51 -3.24 12.32 7.78
CA GLN A 51 -3.73 12.74 9.10
C GLN A 51 -4.08 11.54 9.98
N GLU A 52 -4.83 10.56 9.46
CA GLU A 52 -5.19 9.32 10.16
C GLU A 52 -3.92 8.52 10.50
N PHE A 53 -2.97 8.41 9.57
CA PHE A 53 -1.67 7.80 9.83
C PHE A 53 -0.95 8.44 11.03
N LEU A 54 -0.80 9.76 11.03
CA LEU A 54 -0.06 10.48 12.06
C LEU A 54 -0.76 10.45 13.42
N HIS A 55 -2.07 10.61 13.44
CA HIS A 55 -2.83 10.72 14.68
C HIS A 55 -3.15 9.35 15.29
N ASP A 56 -3.58 8.39 14.48
CA ASP A 56 -4.13 7.13 14.99
C ASP A 56 -3.09 5.99 14.93
N TYR A 57 -2.31 5.91 13.85
CA TYR A 57 -1.43 4.75 13.64
C TYR A 57 0.01 4.94 14.13
N VAL A 58 0.58 6.15 14.10
CA VAL A 58 1.91 6.41 14.68
C VAL A 58 1.98 6.01 16.16
N PRO A 59 1.03 6.40 17.04
CA PRO A 59 1.04 5.93 18.43
C PRO A 59 0.93 4.41 18.55
N ILE A 60 0.13 3.77 17.69
CA ILE A 60 -0.02 2.31 17.66
C ILE A 60 1.29 1.64 17.26
N MET A 61 1.98 2.12 16.22
CA MET A 61 3.26 1.56 15.76
C MET A 61 4.37 1.72 16.79
N ARG A 62 4.37 2.82 17.56
CA ARG A 62 5.29 3.02 18.69
C ARG A 62 5.00 2.06 19.84
N LYS A 63 3.72 1.81 20.13
CA LYS A 63 3.29 0.84 21.13
C LYS A 63 3.56 -0.62 20.71
N TYR A 64 3.48 -0.90 19.42
CA TYR A 64 3.63 -2.23 18.82
C TYR A 64 4.72 -2.20 17.73
N PRO A 65 6.00 -2.37 18.10
CA PRO A 65 7.12 -2.15 17.18
C PRO A 65 7.18 -3.11 15.98
N GLN A 66 6.43 -4.21 16.02
CA GLN A 66 6.35 -5.19 14.94
C GLN A 66 5.30 -4.82 13.87
N THR A 67 4.52 -3.76 14.11
CA THR A 67 3.54 -3.26 13.14
C THR A 67 4.24 -2.45 12.05
N MET A 68 3.98 -2.84 10.81
CA MET A 68 4.30 -2.12 9.59
C MET A 68 3.01 -1.60 8.97
N ILE A 69 3.09 -0.54 8.17
CA ILE A 69 1.93 0.02 7.49
C ILE A 69 2.24 0.36 6.03
N ALA A 70 1.31 0.03 5.14
CA ALA A 70 1.31 0.46 3.76
C ALA A 70 0.20 1.49 3.55
N LEU A 71 0.57 2.70 3.15
CA LEU A 71 -0.34 3.76 2.74
C LEU A 71 -0.61 3.58 1.23
N LEU A 72 -1.86 3.29 0.87
CA LEU A 72 -2.28 3.17 -0.53
C LEU A 72 -2.93 4.48 -0.98
N ILE A 73 -2.21 5.25 -1.78
CA ILE A 73 -2.61 6.59 -2.21
C ILE A 73 -2.55 6.74 -3.72
N ASP A 74 -3.44 7.53 -4.27
CA ASP A 74 -3.40 7.94 -5.65
C ASP A 74 -2.43 9.11 -5.79
N PHE A 75 -1.55 9.05 -6.78
CA PHE A 75 -0.56 10.10 -7.01
C PHE A 75 -1.04 11.20 -7.96
N ASP A 76 -2.26 11.08 -8.52
CA ASP A 76 -2.86 11.91 -9.57
C ASP A 76 -2.08 13.19 -9.91
N ASP A 77 -1.40 13.14 -11.07
CA ASP A 77 -0.46 14.13 -11.63
C ASP A 77 -1.08 15.54 -11.85
N HIS A 78 -2.39 15.73 -11.56
CA HIS A 78 -3.16 16.91 -12.00
C HIS A 78 -3.69 17.85 -10.91
N LYS A 79 -3.37 17.67 -9.62
CA LYS A 79 -3.80 18.64 -8.60
C LYS A 79 -2.84 19.84 -8.53
N LEU A 80 -3.41 21.04 -8.73
CA LEU A 80 -2.85 22.41 -8.80
C LEU A 80 -1.68 22.81 -7.86
N ASN A 81 -1.33 22.00 -6.86
CA ASN A 81 -0.30 22.31 -5.85
C ASN A 81 0.93 21.40 -5.90
N PHE A 82 0.98 20.41 -6.80
CA PHE A 82 2.10 19.48 -6.95
C PHE A 82 2.41 19.32 -8.45
N SER A 83 3.69 19.39 -8.82
CA SER A 83 4.11 19.31 -10.22
C SER A 83 4.21 17.87 -10.72
N GLY A 84 4.10 16.88 -9.82
CA GLY A 84 3.81 15.50 -10.17
C GLY A 84 3.82 14.52 -8.98
N TYR A 85 3.82 13.22 -9.28
CA TYR A 85 3.80 12.15 -8.27
C TYR A 85 4.93 12.22 -7.24
N GLU A 86 6.11 12.72 -7.64
CA GLU A 86 7.30 12.81 -6.78
C GLU A 86 7.12 13.83 -5.66
N ASP A 87 6.49 14.97 -5.92
CA ASP A 87 6.27 15.99 -4.89
C ASP A 87 5.31 15.48 -3.81
N ARG A 88 4.25 14.77 -4.20
CA ARG A 88 3.32 14.15 -3.26
C ARG A 88 4.01 13.06 -2.44
N LEU A 89 4.80 12.21 -3.09
CA LEU A 89 5.58 11.18 -2.40
C LEU A 89 6.57 11.79 -1.41
N ASN A 90 7.29 12.84 -1.81
CA ASN A 90 8.27 13.53 -0.97
C ASN A 90 7.59 14.25 0.20
N TYR A 91 6.46 14.90 -0.04
CA TYR A 91 5.67 15.54 1.01
C TYR A 91 5.27 14.52 2.08
N ILE A 92 4.70 13.38 1.67
CA ILE A 92 4.26 12.32 2.61
C ILE A 92 5.46 11.71 3.33
N LYS A 93 6.55 11.43 2.62
CA LYS A 93 7.81 10.95 3.23
C LYS A 93 8.37 11.93 4.26
N GLY A 94 8.21 13.23 4.05
CA GLY A 94 8.60 14.27 4.99
C GLY A 94 7.76 14.32 6.27
N GLN A 95 6.52 13.82 6.22
CA GLN A 95 5.65 13.74 7.40
C GLN A 95 5.93 12.50 8.27
N ILE A 96 6.55 11.45 7.71
CA ILE A 96 6.81 10.21 8.45
C ILE A 96 7.90 10.43 9.51
N PRO A 97 7.63 10.12 10.79
CA PRO A 97 8.63 10.20 11.84
C PRO A 97 9.86 9.33 11.54
N ASP A 98 11.06 9.83 11.85
CA ASP A 98 12.33 9.13 11.57
C ASP A 98 12.39 7.72 12.15
N ASP A 99 11.80 7.51 13.33
CA ASP A 99 11.74 6.22 14.02
C ASP A 99 10.90 5.15 13.29
N LEU A 100 10.04 5.58 12.35
CA LEU A 100 9.09 4.71 11.66
C LEU A 100 9.35 4.57 10.15
N LYS A 101 10.29 5.32 9.56
CA LYS A 101 10.54 5.34 8.10
C LYS A 101 10.74 3.95 7.48
N GLU A 102 11.43 3.06 8.18
CA GLU A 102 11.69 1.69 7.70
C GLU A 102 10.45 0.78 7.71
N LYS A 103 9.39 1.15 8.46
CA LYS A 103 8.17 0.35 8.66
C LYS A 103 6.95 0.91 7.95
N VAL A 104 7.08 2.08 7.33
CA VAL A 104 6.02 2.74 6.57
C VAL A 104 6.36 2.61 5.09
N PHE A 105 5.38 2.16 4.30
CA PHE A 105 5.50 2.02 2.85
C PHE A 105 4.44 2.88 2.19
N ILE A 106 4.77 3.58 1.10
CA ILE A 106 3.82 4.38 0.34
C ILE A 106 3.75 3.81 -1.07
N LEU A 107 2.56 3.36 -1.47
CA LEU A 107 2.31 2.72 -2.76
C LEU A 107 1.04 3.29 -3.38
N GLY A 108 0.90 3.17 -4.69
CA GLY A 108 -0.39 3.35 -5.35
C GLY A 108 -0.30 3.65 -6.83
N SER A 109 -1.43 4.04 -7.44
CA SER A 109 -1.47 4.31 -8.88
C SER A 109 -0.90 5.68 -9.18
N ARG A 110 -0.13 5.80 -10.27
CA ARG A 110 0.39 7.09 -10.73
C ARG A 110 -0.73 8.09 -11.03
N THR A 111 -1.89 7.60 -11.45
CA THR A 111 -3.04 8.44 -11.81
C THR A 111 -4.22 8.13 -10.90
N SER A 112 -5.01 7.10 -11.22
CA SER A 112 -6.06 6.57 -10.37
C SER A 112 -6.22 5.06 -10.53
N PRO A 113 -6.91 4.37 -9.62
CA PRO A 113 -7.22 2.95 -9.72
C PRO A 113 -8.07 2.61 -10.95
N GLU A 114 -8.99 3.48 -11.34
CA GLU A 114 -9.92 3.32 -12.47
C GLU A 114 -9.15 3.30 -13.79
N LYS A 115 -8.24 4.26 -13.98
CA LYS A 115 -7.34 4.28 -15.14
C LYS A 115 -6.47 3.04 -15.17
N LEU A 116 -5.99 2.58 -14.01
CA LEU A 116 -5.26 1.32 -13.90
C LEU A 116 -6.11 0.13 -14.33
N LYS A 117 -7.36 0.03 -13.86
CA LYS A 117 -8.28 -1.05 -14.25
C LYS A 117 -8.53 -1.08 -15.75
N THR A 118 -8.75 0.08 -16.36
CA THR A 118 -8.92 0.20 -17.81
C THR A 118 -7.65 -0.17 -18.57
N ALA A 119 -6.49 0.34 -18.16
CA ALA A 119 -5.22 0.09 -18.83
C ALA A 119 -4.81 -1.40 -18.77
N MET A 120 -5.12 -2.08 -17.66
CA MET A 120 -4.85 -3.51 -17.49
C MET A 120 -5.93 -4.43 -18.06
N ASN A 121 -6.98 -3.87 -18.67
CA ASN A 121 -8.15 -4.60 -19.16
C ASN A 121 -8.73 -5.57 -18.10
N SER A 122 -8.72 -5.16 -16.83
CA SER A 122 -9.10 -6.02 -15.71
C SER A 122 -10.60 -5.98 -15.47
N LYS A 123 -11.19 -7.14 -15.14
CA LYS A 123 -12.61 -7.28 -14.83
C LYS A 123 -12.99 -6.60 -13.51
N SER A 124 -12.10 -6.60 -12.53
CA SER A 124 -12.32 -6.01 -11.20
C SER A 124 -11.03 -5.45 -10.59
N PHE A 125 -11.18 -4.56 -9.61
CA PHE A 125 -10.06 -4.07 -8.80
C PHE A 125 -9.42 -5.20 -7.98
N GLU A 126 -10.23 -6.14 -7.51
CA GLU A 126 -9.74 -7.30 -6.77
C GLU A 126 -8.83 -8.20 -7.61
N ALA A 127 -9.16 -8.39 -8.90
CA ALA A 127 -8.30 -9.16 -9.81
C ALA A 127 -6.93 -8.49 -10.04
N ILE A 128 -6.87 -7.15 -10.00
CA ILE A 128 -5.60 -6.42 -10.03
C ILE A 128 -4.82 -6.72 -8.74
N GLY A 129 -5.47 -6.59 -7.59
CA GLY A 129 -4.88 -6.91 -6.28
C GLY A 129 -4.30 -8.32 -6.21
N GLU A 130 -5.06 -9.32 -6.66
CA GLU A 130 -4.63 -10.71 -6.71
C GLU A 130 -3.39 -10.88 -7.61
N SER A 131 -3.37 -10.22 -8.77
CA SER A 131 -2.22 -10.26 -9.69
C SER A 131 -0.98 -9.61 -9.07
N LEU A 132 -1.15 -8.50 -8.34
CA LEU A 132 -0.07 -7.85 -7.59
C LEU A 132 0.49 -8.75 -6.47
N ALA A 133 -0.37 -9.50 -5.79
CA ALA A 133 0.03 -10.45 -4.75
C ALA A 133 0.80 -11.63 -5.34
N LYS A 134 0.34 -12.18 -6.48
CA LYS A 134 1.03 -13.23 -7.22
C LYS A 134 2.44 -12.81 -7.64
N ASP A 135 2.60 -11.58 -8.10
CA ASP A 135 3.91 -11.03 -8.43
C ASP A 135 4.85 -11.03 -7.23
N CYS A 136 4.37 -10.57 -6.07
CA CYS A 136 5.14 -10.56 -4.82
C CYS A 136 5.54 -11.98 -4.36
N ALA A 137 4.61 -12.94 -4.45
CA ALA A 137 4.86 -14.33 -4.10
C ALA A 137 5.94 -14.96 -5.00
N LYS A 138 5.78 -14.81 -6.32
CA LYS A 138 6.66 -15.40 -7.34
C LYS A 138 7.94 -14.62 -7.61
N ASN A 139 8.14 -13.47 -6.96
CA ASN A 139 9.22 -12.52 -7.28
C ASN A 139 9.22 -12.10 -8.76
N THR A 140 8.03 -11.92 -9.35
CA THR A 140 7.86 -11.39 -10.71
C THR A 140 7.43 -9.92 -10.68
N ASN A 141 7.44 -9.27 -11.84
CA ASN A 141 7.13 -7.86 -11.99
C ASN A 141 6.21 -7.62 -13.20
N GLU A 142 5.32 -8.58 -13.49
CA GLU A 142 4.45 -8.53 -14.67
C GLU A 142 3.38 -7.44 -14.52
N THR A 143 2.74 -7.41 -13.35
CA THR A 143 1.70 -6.46 -12.96
C THR A 143 2.33 -5.17 -12.43
N TRP A 144 3.31 -5.28 -11.53
CA TRP A 144 4.02 -4.12 -10.96
C TRP A 144 4.86 -3.36 -11.98
N GLY A 145 5.28 -4.00 -13.07
CA GLY A 145 6.02 -3.38 -14.17
C GLY A 145 5.19 -2.47 -15.07
N HIS A 146 3.87 -2.45 -14.92
CA HIS A 146 2.98 -1.59 -15.70
C HIS A 146 3.33 -0.10 -15.53
N ASP A 147 3.16 0.72 -16.57
CA ASP A 147 3.57 2.13 -16.58
C ASP A 147 2.96 2.98 -15.44
N LEU A 148 1.75 2.61 -15.02
CA LEU A 148 1.05 3.26 -13.91
C LEU A 148 1.52 2.82 -12.51
N LEU A 149 2.31 1.74 -12.41
CA LEU A 149 2.74 1.14 -11.14
C LEU A 149 4.26 1.05 -10.98
N LYS A 150 5.03 1.07 -12.06
CA LYS A 150 6.49 0.87 -12.05
C LYS A 150 7.27 1.86 -11.18
N HIS A 151 6.70 3.06 -10.95
CA HIS A 151 7.28 4.07 -10.07
C HIS A 151 7.36 3.60 -8.60
N ASN A 152 6.47 2.70 -8.17
CA ASN A 152 6.52 2.08 -6.85
C ASN A 152 7.69 1.12 -6.66
N GLY A 153 8.44 0.77 -7.72
CA GLY A 153 9.42 -0.32 -7.71
C GLY A 153 10.46 -0.24 -6.59
N LYS A 154 10.92 0.97 -6.22
CA LYS A 154 11.85 1.14 -5.09
C LYS A 154 11.18 0.77 -3.75
N GLU A 155 9.95 1.21 -3.54
CA GLU A 155 9.20 0.96 -2.31
C GLU A 155 8.78 -0.51 -2.20
N ILE A 156 8.38 -1.13 -3.33
CA ILE A 156 8.04 -2.55 -3.39
C ILE A 156 9.23 -3.41 -3.00
N ARG A 157 10.44 -3.11 -3.50
CA ARG A 157 11.65 -3.86 -3.10
C ARG A 157 11.91 -3.75 -1.59
N ARG A 158 11.77 -2.54 -1.02
CA ARG A 158 11.90 -2.34 0.45
C ARG A 158 10.83 -3.14 1.20
N MET A 159 9.60 -3.09 0.72
CA MET A 159 8.47 -3.79 1.33
C MET A 159 8.66 -5.31 1.26
N ILE A 160 8.93 -5.88 0.09
CA ILE A 160 9.13 -7.33 -0.09
C ILE A 160 10.23 -7.83 0.84
N SER A 161 11.37 -7.13 0.94
CA SER A 161 12.46 -7.52 1.85
C SER A 161 12.05 -7.52 3.32
N SER A 162 11.07 -6.70 3.70
CA SER A 162 10.62 -6.54 5.09
C SER A 162 9.42 -7.43 5.44
N VAL A 163 8.47 -7.59 4.52
CA VAL A 163 7.18 -8.24 4.78
C VAL A 163 7.13 -9.70 4.32
N LYS A 164 7.87 -10.07 3.26
CA LYS A 164 7.81 -11.43 2.71
C LYS A 164 8.05 -12.53 3.75
N PRO A 165 9.02 -12.40 4.70
CA PRO A 165 9.30 -13.45 5.69
C PRO A 165 8.12 -13.85 6.60
N PHE A 166 7.12 -12.97 6.77
CA PHE A 166 5.95 -13.25 7.62
C PHE A 166 4.62 -13.22 6.87
N LEU A 167 4.59 -12.59 5.68
CA LEU A 167 3.39 -12.38 4.90
C LEU A 167 3.15 -13.49 3.87
N PHE A 168 4.20 -14.19 3.41
CA PHE A 168 4.09 -15.29 2.45
C PHE A 168 4.77 -16.55 3.00
N TYR A 169 4.22 -17.71 2.66
CA TYR A 169 4.77 -19.03 2.98
C TYR A 169 5.40 -19.71 1.76
#